data_AF-A0A7C2UJF3-F1
#
_entry.id   AF-A0A7C2UJF3-F1
#
_cell.length_a   1.000
_cell.length_b   1.000
_cell.length_c   1.000
_cell.angle_alpha   90.00
_cell.angle_beta   90.00
_cell.angle_gamma   90.00
#
_symmetry.space_group_name_H-M   'P 1'
#
loop_
_entity.id
_entity.type
_entity.pdbx_description
1 polymer ?
#
loop_
_entity_poly.entity_id
_entity_poly.type
_entity_poly.pdbx_seq_one_letter_code
_entity_poly.pdbx_strand_id
1 'polypeptide(L)'
;MKNLIFVLSAPSGTGKTTIVKKLKDKLKNTEIVTTYTTRKPRKGEKNGVDYFFVGKDEFEKMVKENKFAEWSIVYGNYYGTPKEEIER
;
A
#
# COMPACT_ATOMS: atom_id res chain seq x y z
N MET A 1 10.73 9.66 19.57
CA MET A 1 11.44 8.50 18.99
C MET A 1 10.95 8.34 17.56
N LYS A 2 11.80 7.96 16.60
CA LYS A 2 11.35 7.71 15.21
C LYS A 2 10.86 6.27 15.08
N ASN A 3 9.72 6.08 14.41
CA ASN A 3 9.21 4.76 14.08
C ASN A 3 10.15 4.04 13.09
N LEU A 4 10.34 2.73 13.26
CA LEU A 4 11.14 1.91 12.35
C LEU A 4 10.25 1.38 11.23
N ILE A 5 10.60 1.68 9.98
CA ILE A 5 9.85 1.23 8.80
C ILE A 5 10.44 -0.09 8.31
N PHE A 6 9.57 -1.08 8.12
CA PHE A 6 9.93 -2.36 7.51
C PHE A 6 9.36 -2.43 6.09
N VAL A 7 10.23 -2.64 5.10
CA VAL A 7 9.83 -2.84 3.70
C VAL A 7 9.97 -4.32 3.35
N LEU A 8 8.86 -4.99 3.03
CA LEU A 8 8.85 -6.37 2.56
C LEU A 8 8.76 -6.42 1.03
N SER A 9 9.86 -6.79 0.37
CA SER A 9 9.93 -6.91 -1.09
C SER A 9 10.14 -8.36 -1.55
N ALA A 10 9.47 -8.75 -2.64
CA ALA A 10 9.56 -10.04 -3.32
C ALA A 10 8.73 -9.99 -4.64
N PRO A 11 8.92 -10.92 -5.59
CA PRO A 11 8.09 -11.02 -6.79
C PRO A 11 6.60 -11.25 -6.51
N SER A 12 5.72 -10.98 -7.48
CA SER A 12 4.29 -11.31 -7.37
C SER A 12 4.10 -12.83 -7.14
N GLY A 13 3.09 -13.21 -6.37
CA GLY A 13 2.77 -14.63 -6.09
C GLY A 13 3.62 -15.32 -5.01
N THR A 14 4.63 -14.67 -4.44
CA THR A 14 5.55 -15.27 -3.43
C THR A 14 5.04 -15.24 -1.99
N GLY A 15 3.79 -14.83 -1.75
CA GLY A 15 3.19 -14.90 -0.41
C GLY A 15 3.45 -13.70 0.53
N LYS A 16 3.96 -12.56 0.04
CA LYS A 16 4.17 -11.33 0.85
C LYS A 16 2.98 -10.96 1.72
N THR A 17 1.78 -10.91 1.14
CA THR A 17 0.55 -10.56 1.85
C THR A 17 0.27 -11.55 2.99
N THR A 18 0.55 -12.83 2.79
CA THR A 18 0.41 -13.87 3.83
C THR A 18 1.38 -13.62 4.99
N ILE A 19 2.62 -13.26 4.70
CA ILE A 19 3.63 -12.94 5.72
C ILE A 19 3.21 -11.69 6.50
N VAL A 20 2.81 -10.62 5.82
CA VAL A 20 2.37 -9.36 6.45
C VAL A 20 1.20 -9.60 7.42
N LYS A 21 0.20 -10.40 7.01
CA LYS A 21 -0.94 -10.75 7.88
C LYS A 21 -0.48 -11.50 9.13
N LYS A 22 0.39 -12.50 8.99
CA LYS A 22 0.95 -13.25 10.12
C LYS A 22 1.83 -12.39 11.03
N LEU A 23 2.55 -11.41 10.47
CA LEU A 23 3.38 -10.48 11.25
C LEU A 23 2.51 -9.56 12.10
N LYS A 24 1.39 -9.06 11.57
CA LYS A 24 0.44 -8.25 12.34
C LYS A 24 -0.08 -8.98 13.58
N ASP A 25 -0.37 -10.28 13.46
CA ASP A 25 -0.85 -11.08 14.60
C ASP A 25 0.23 -11.30 15.68
N LYS A 26 1.51 -11.29 15.29
CA LYS A 26 2.64 -11.53 16.20
C LYS A 26 3.25 -10.25 16.77
N LEU A 27 3.21 -9.15 16.03
CA LEU A 27 3.85 -7.88 16.38
C LEU A 27 2.79 -6.88 16.83
N LYS A 28 2.52 -6.87 18.15
CA LYS A 28 1.44 -6.08 18.77
C LYS A 28 1.58 -4.56 18.62
N ASN A 29 2.77 -4.06 18.27
CA ASN A 29 3.05 -2.63 18.08
C ASN A 29 3.45 -2.33 16.63
N THR A 30 2.73 -2.90 15.66
CA THR A 30 2.95 -2.63 14.23
C THR A 30 1.67 -2.23 13.54
N GLU A 31 1.79 -1.27 12.64
CA GLU A 31 0.71 -0.87 11.74
C GLU A 31 1.08 -1.27 10.31
N ILE A 32 0.07 -1.64 9.53
CA ILE A 32 0.24 -1.89 8.10
C ILE A 32 -0.15 -0.62 7.37
N VAL A 33 0.79 -0.05 6.63
CA VAL A 33 0.51 1.08 5.74
C VAL A 33 -0.40 0.61 4.60
N THR A 34 -1.61 1.16 4.53
CA THR A 34 -2.53 0.88 3.41
C THR A 34 -2.14 1.74 2.21
N THR A 35 -1.93 1.09 1.06
CA THR A 35 -1.44 1.75 -0.16
C THR A 35 -2.57 2.00 -1.16
N TYR A 36 -2.35 2.89 -2.12
CA TYR A 36 -3.30 3.22 -3.18
C TYR A 36 -3.06 2.37 -4.42
N THR A 37 -4.12 2.02 -5.15
CA THR A 37 -4.00 1.43 -6.49
C THR A 37 -5.15 1.82 -7.41
N THR A 38 -4.87 1.87 -8.71
CA THR A 38 -5.90 2.04 -9.76
C THR A 38 -6.51 0.72 -10.24
N ARG A 39 -5.96 -0.41 -9.77
CA ARG A 39 -6.50 -1.73 -10.11
C ARG A 39 -7.88 -1.89 -9.49
N LYS A 40 -8.82 -2.50 -10.22
CA LYS A 40 -10.11 -2.90 -9.62
C LYS A 40 -9.90 -3.91 -8.47
N PRO A 41 -10.67 -3.83 -7.38
CA PRO A 41 -10.60 -4.80 -6.29
C PRO A 41 -10.94 -6.21 -6.80
N ARG A 42 -10.20 -7.22 -6.32
CA ARG A 42 -10.50 -8.65 -6.50
C ARG A 42 -11.59 -9.06 -5.51
N LYS A 43 -12.20 -10.23 -5.77
CA LYS A 43 -13.20 -10.82 -4.88
C LYS A 43 -12.64 -10.96 -3.45
N GLY A 44 -13.28 -10.30 -2.49
CA GLY A 44 -12.90 -10.33 -1.07
C GLY A 44 -11.97 -9.22 -0.61
N GLU A 45 -11.37 -8.43 -1.52
CA GLU A 45 -10.60 -7.24 -1.13
C GLU A 45 -11.55 -6.12 -0.67
N LYS A 46 -11.13 -5.36 0.35
CA LYS A 46 -11.89 -4.25 0.94
C LYS A 46 -11.12 -2.94 0.80
N ASN A 47 -11.82 -1.90 0.37
CA ASN A 47 -11.28 -0.55 0.28
C ASN A 47 -10.89 -0.03 1.67
N GLY A 48 -9.72 0.59 1.78
CA GLY A 48 -9.15 1.09 3.04
C GLY A 48 -8.62 -0.01 3.97
N VAL A 49 -8.57 -1.26 3.52
CA VAL A 49 -7.99 -2.38 4.27
C VAL A 49 -6.88 -3.07 3.47
N ASP A 50 -7.19 -3.51 2.24
CA ASP A 50 -6.18 -4.13 1.38
C ASP A 50 -5.47 -3.05 0.55
N TYR A 51 -6.25 -2.12 -0.02
CA TYR A 51 -5.78 -0.93 -0.72
C TYR A 51 -6.84 0.18 -0.61
N PHE A 52 -6.44 1.42 -0.88
CA PHE A 52 -7.34 2.45 -1.36
C PHE A 52 -7.46 2.31 -2.89
N PHE A 53 -8.64 1.90 -3.35
CA PHE A 53 -8.93 1.70 -4.76
C PHE A 53 -9.47 3.00 -5.34
N VAL A 54 -8.68 3.66 -6.18
CA VAL A 54 -8.97 4.99 -6.76
C VAL A 54 -8.98 4.97 -8.29
N GLY A 55 -9.57 5.98 -8.90
CA GLY A 55 -9.49 6.16 -10.36
C GLY A 55 -8.08 6.58 -10.80
N LYS A 56 -7.75 6.38 -12.09
CA LYS A 56 -6.47 6.82 -12.66
C LYS A 56 -6.30 8.34 -12.53
N ASP A 57 -7.34 9.11 -12.86
CA ASP A 57 -7.30 10.58 -12.82
C ASP A 57 -7.07 11.10 -11.39
N GLU A 58 -7.70 10.45 -10.40
CA GLU A 58 -7.50 10.75 -8.98
C GLU A 58 -6.07 10.43 -8.54
N PHE A 59 -5.55 9.26 -8.92
CA PHE A 59 -4.18 8.88 -8.61
C PHE A 59 -3.17 9.87 -9.22
N GLU A 60 -3.35 10.26 -10.48
CA GLU A 60 -2.48 11.24 -11.15
C GLU A 60 -2.57 12.63 -10.51
N LYS A 61 -3.75 13.03 -10.02
CA LYS A 61 -3.90 14.24 -9.21
C LYS A 61 -3.08 14.14 -7.92
N MET A 62 -3.16 13.03 -7.20
CA MET A 62 -2.36 12.80 -5.98
C MET A 62 -0.85 12.81 -6.25
N VAL A 63 -0.40 12.30 -7.39
CA VAL A 63 1.01 12.40 -7.84
C VAL A 63 1.41 13.87 -8.01
N LYS A 64 0.59 14.67 -8.70
CA LYS A 64 0.84 16.12 -8.89
C LYS A 64 0.88 16.88 -7.55
N GLU A 65 0.06 16.46 -6.60
CA GLU A 65 0.03 17.00 -5.24
C GLU A 65 1.12 16.44 -4.31
N ASN A 66 2.05 15.62 -4.84
CA ASN A 66 3.19 15.06 -4.11
C ASN A 66 2.77 14.25 -2.86
N LYS A 67 1.65 13.54 -2.94
CA LYS A 67 1.03 12.78 -1.83
C LYS A 67 1.67 11.42 -1.54
N PHE A 68 2.48 10.89 -2.47
CA PHE A 68 3.10 9.57 -2.35
C PHE A 68 4.57 9.65 -1.98
N ALA A 69 5.02 8.81 -1.04
CA ALA A 69 6.44 8.62 -0.74
C ALA A 69 7.13 7.85 -1.86
N GLU A 70 6.43 6.87 -2.44
CA GLU A 70 6.84 6.10 -3.62
C GLU A 70 5.59 5.73 -4.42
N TRP A 71 5.71 5.70 -5.75
CA TRP A 71 4.69 5.11 -6.62
C TRP A 71 5.32 4.51 -7.87
N SER A 72 4.64 3.54 -8.48
CA SER A 72 5.06 2.91 -9.73
C SER A 72 3.87 2.38 -10.54
N ILE A 73 4.12 2.08 -11.82
CA ILE A 73 3.16 1.43 -12.71
C ILE A 73 3.56 -0.04 -12.86
N VAL A 74 2.67 -0.95 -12.49
CA VAL A 74 2.89 -2.39 -12.55
C VAL A 74 1.72 -3.04 -13.29
N TYR A 75 2.03 -3.71 -14.40
CA TYR A 75 1.03 -4.31 -15.29
C TYR A 75 -0.12 -3.34 -15.66
N GLY A 76 0.23 -2.10 -15.99
CA GLY A 76 -0.72 -1.05 -16.39
C GLY A 76 -1.56 -0.44 -15.26
N ASN A 77 -1.36 -0.86 -14.00
CA ASN A 77 -2.03 -0.27 -12.83
C ASN A 77 -1.02 0.51 -12.00
N TYR A 78 -1.48 1.60 -11.40
CA TYR A 78 -0.67 2.46 -10.57
C TYR A 78 -0.75 1.95 -9.13
N TYR A 79 0.36 2.04 -8.40
CA TYR A 79 0.46 1.69 -6.99
C TYR A 79 1.24 2.78 -6.27
N GLY A 80 0.79 3.22 -5.11
CA GLY A 80 1.41 4.34 -4.39
C GLY A 80 1.32 4.20 -2.87
N THR A 81 2.43 4.45 -2.20
CA THR A 81 2.51 4.48 -0.73
C THR A 81 2.31 5.91 -0.26
N PRO A 82 1.25 6.23 0.50
CA PRO A 82 0.97 7.60 0.93
C PRO A 82 2.01 8.09 1.95
N LYS A 83 2.41 9.36 1.87
CA LYS A 83 3.38 9.96 2.82
C LYS A 83 2.82 10.06 4.23
N GLU A 84 1.56 10.46 4.35
CA GLU A 84 0.90 10.72 5.63
C GLU A 84 0.90 9.48 6.54
N GLU A 85 0.74 8.28 5.97
CA GLU A 85 0.78 7.02 6.72
C GLU A 85 2.19 6.64 7.21
N ILE A 86 3.24 7.14 6.56
CA ILE A 86 4.64 6.91 6.97
C ILE A 86 5.06 7.91 8.05
N GLU A 87 4.49 9.11 8.05
CA GLU A 87 4.87 10.21 8.93
C GLU A 87 4.12 10.22 10.28
N ARG A 88 3.14 9.32 10.48
CA ARG A 88 2.51 9.08 11.79
C ARG A 88 3.45 8.45 12.81
#